data_AF-A0A9X3SE62-F1
#
_entry.id   AF-A0A9X3SE62-F1
#
_cell.length_a   1.000
_cell.length_b   1.000
_cell.length_c   1.000
_cell.angle_alpha   90.00
_cell.angle_beta   90.00
_cell.angle_gamma   90.00
#
_symmetry.space_group_name_H-M   'P 1'
#
loop_
_entity.id
_entity.type
_entity.pdbx_description
1 polymer ?
#
loop_
_entity_poly.entity_id
_entity_poly.type
_entity_poly.pdbx_seq_one_letter_code
_entity_poly.pdbx_strand_id
1 'polypeptide(L)'
;MATHAQLEAREPQAEHDRTERGRRSPDPAVAAVLELQRGAGNQAVARVLARRTQPKPQHTGMRDDGRIAEYVRKAVIFIRNNPTAPLNHFARFLGAAANVQLNTLGVPDMNVVVKANGGGGAHFSAEFWQMFIDEDGFTHREGVTTLGELTDDEAAIIAMNVWHEARHAEQRFRVARVEAGAGRPIGFPQIDADVGEAAEAQPLTQRAMPAHEVRETEAWRENQLGEDSVYRQAVTGWQSEVRQASRLAHGVAPEEVNQQKNPLQPADVRDQIGRMLKGWNKPGAGMEVVRTHLPSAERRKRTTMIADIKLMIQCFATAQAELAALPAQPGRADFAKLADALRQLVRAIDAAYRNQPVEKDAHETGGAAFDAFHGELAKQRAAKP
;
A
#
# COMPACT_ATOMS: atom_id res chain seq x y z
N MET A 1 22.87 -90.54 -11.35
CA MET A 1 22.73 -90.34 -9.89
C MET A 1 23.32 -88.99 -9.52
N ALA A 2 22.50 -87.96 -9.40
CA ALA A 2 22.79 -86.72 -8.69
C ALA A 2 21.47 -85.94 -8.53
N THR A 3 21.27 -85.40 -7.34
CA THR A 3 20.01 -85.01 -6.72
C THR A 3 19.55 -83.60 -7.10
N HIS A 4 18.24 -83.47 -7.29
CA HIS A 4 17.49 -82.22 -7.41
C HIS A 4 17.48 -81.51 -6.04
N ALA A 5 17.98 -80.28 -5.97
CA ALA A 5 17.84 -79.41 -4.80
C ALA A 5 16.85 -78.29 -5.14
N GLN A 6 15.73 -78.25 -4.43
CA GLN A 6 14.75 -77.16 -4.43
C GLN A 6 15.30 -75.99 -3.60
N LEU A 7 15.40 -74.81 -4.22
CA LEU A 7 15.62 -73.54 -3.54
C LEU A 7 14.26 -72.85 -3.41
N GLU A 8 13.70 -72.88 -2.20
CA GLU A 8 12.53 -72.10 -1.81
C GLU A 8 12.93 -70.63 -1.61
N ALA A 9 12.32 -69.73 -2.38
CA ALA A 9 12.43 -68.30 -2.19
C ALA A 9 11.54 -67.86 -1.02
N ARG A 10 12.16 -67.38 0.07
CA ARG A 10 11.46 -66.67 1.16
C ARG A 10 11.35 -65.19 0.81
N GLU A 11 10.14 -64.73 0.53
CA GLU A 11 9.81 -63.30 0.46
C GLU A 11 9.90 -62.63 1.86
N PRO A 12 10.49 -61.43 1.98
CA PRO A 12 10.49 -60.68 3.23
C PRO A 12 9.15 -59.96 3.45
N GLN A 13 8.29 -60.59 4.24
CA GLN A 13 6.96 -60.13 4.64
C GLN A 13 7.01 -59.06 5.77
N ALA A 14 7.87 -58.04 5.64
CA ALA A 14 8.18 -57.10 6.74
C ALA A 14 7.94 -55.61 6.42
N GLU A 15 7.19 -55.28 5.36
CA GLU A 15 6.97 -53.87 4.95
C GLU A 15 5.50 -53.41 4.98
N HIS A 16 4.55 -54.24 5.46
CA HIS A 16 3.13 -53.84 5.55
C HIS A 16 2.68 -53.31 6.92
N ASP A 17 3.46 -53.48 7.99
CA ASP A 17 3.11 -53.01 9.36
C ASP A 17 3.47 -51.55 9.67
N ARG A 18 3.86 -50.74 8.66
CA ARG A 18 4.03 -49.27 8.84
C ARG A 18 2.76 -48.46 8.56
N THR A 19 1.64 -49.10 8.31
CA THR A 19 0.41 -48.45 7.83
C THR A 19 -0.65 -48.20 8.89
N GLU A 20 -0.31 -47.77 10.11
CA GLU A 20 -1.33 -47.24 11.04
C GLU A 20 -0.77 -46.46 12.25
N ARG A 21 0.35 -45.74 12.09
CA ARG A 21 0.70 -44.73 13.11
C ARG A 21 -0.32 -43.61 13.05
N GLY A 22 -1.29 -43.67 13.95
CA GLY A 22 -2.44 -42.78 14.07
C GLY A 22 -2.09 -41.34 13.74
N ARG A 23 -2.65 -40.84 12.64
CA ARG A 23 -2.66 -39.42 12.29
C ARG A 23 -3.34 -38.70 13.43
N ARG A 24 -2.56 -38.14 14.36
CA ARG A 24 -3.06 -37.19 15.35
C ARG A 24 -3.72 -36.07 14.56
N SER A 25 -5.01 -35.82 14.81
CA SER A 25 -5.70 -34.67 14.27
C SER A 25 -4.86 -33.43 14.58
N PRO A 26 -4.65 -32.54 13.59
CA PRO A 26 -3.91 -31.31 13.83
C PRO A 26 -4.57 -30.54 14.96
N ASP A 27 -3.74 -29.93 15.81
CA ASP A 27 -4.18 -29.03 16.88
C ASP A 27 -5.25 -28.07 16.33
N PRO A 28 -6.42 -27.93 16.97
CA PRO A 28 -7.48 -27.02 16.53
C PRO A 28 -6.98 -25.59 16.26
N ALA A 29 -5.96 -25.12 16.98
CA ALA A 29 -5.35 -23.82 16.73
C ALA A 29 -4.56 -23.79 15.40
N VAL A 30 -3.87 -24.88 15.05
CA VAL A 30 -3.18 -25.03 13.76
C VAL A 30 -4.20 -25.15 12.62
N ALA A 31 -5.30 -25.88 12.84
CA ALA A 31 -6.38 -25.98 11.86
C ALA A 31 -7.00 -24.59 11.57
N ALA A 32 -7.28 -23.80 12.60
CA ALA A 32 -7.79 -22.43 12.46
C ALA A 32 -6.81 -21.49 11.74
N VAL A 33 -5.50 -21.59 12.02
CA VAL A 33 -4.48 -20.81 11.31
C VAL A 33 -4.41 -21.21 9.84
N LEU A 34 -4.46 -22.51 9.52
CA LEU A 34 -4.44 -23.00 8.13
C LEU A 34 -5.73 -22.66 7.37
N GLU A 35 -6.86 -22.58 8.05
CA GLU A 35 -8.12 -22.11 7.46
C GLU A 35 -8.06 -20.60 7.17
N LEU A 36 -7.57 -19.80 8.12
CA LEU A 36 -7.30 -18.38 7.90
C LEU A 36 -6.29 -18.16 6.77
N GLN A 37 -5.25 -18.98 6.69
CA GLN A 37 -4.27 -18.94 5.61
C GLN A 37 -4.90 -19.20 4.25
N ARG A 38 -5.80 -20.18 4.17
CA ARG A 38 -6.50 -20.56 2.94
C ARG A 38 -7.54 -19.52 2.53
N GLY A 39 -8.28 -18.95 3.48
CA GLY A 39 -9.34 -17.98 3.22
C GLY A 39 -8.85 -16.55 3.00
N ALA A 40 -7.85 -16.10 3.77
CA ALA A 40 -7.41 -14.71 3.82
C ALA A 40 -5.92 -14.52 3.47
N GLY A 41 -5.20 -15.59 3.17
CA GLY A 41 -3.80 -15.56 2.75
C GLY A 41 -2.79 -15.39 3.90
N ASN A 42 -1.52 -15.55 3.57
CA ASN A 42 -0.41 -15.50 4.53
C ASN A 42 -0.28 -14.14 5.24
N GLN A 43 -0.70 -13.05 4.59
CA GLN A 43 -0.67 -11.72 5.21
C GLN A 43 -1.65 -11.60 6.37
N ALA A 44 -2.87 -12.14 6.24
CA ALA A 44 -3.85 -12.14 7.32
C ALA A 44 -3.35 -12.96 8.53
N VAL A 45 -2.77 -14.15 8.26
CA VAL A 45 -2.16 -14.98 9.30
C VAL A 45 -1.02 -14.26 10.01
N ALA A 46 -0.11 -13.62 9.27
CA ALA A 46 0.99 -12.87 9.86
C ALA A 46 0.49 -11.73 10.76
N ARG A 47 -0.56 -11.01 10.35
CA ARG A 47 -1.20 -9.97 11.18
C ARG A 47 -1.80 -10.54 12.47
N VAL A 48 -2.51 -11.66 12.39
CA VAL A 48 -3.13 -12.30 13.58
C VAL A 48 -2.07 -12.80 14.56
N LEU A 49 -1.01 -13.43 14.07
CA LEU A 49 0.08 -13.92 14.92
C LEU A 49 0.88 -12.77 15.54
N ALA A 50 1.18 -11.71 14.78
CA ALA A 50 1.90 -10.54 15.29
C ALA A 50 1.12 -9.79 16.38
N ARG A 51 -0.22 -9.74 16.29
CA ARG A 51 -1.07 -9.09 17.30
C ARG A 51 -1.05 -9.80 18.67
N ARG A 52 -0.69 -11.09 18.74
CA ARG A 52 -0.86 -11.89 19.97
C ARG A 52 0.33 -11.81 20.94
N THR A 53 1.52 -11.44 20.47
CA THR A 53 2.78 -11.58 21.25
C THR A 53 3.40 -10.26 21.69
N GLN A 54 2.94 -9.11 21.20
CA GLN A 54 3.47 -7.81 21.59
C GLN A 54 2.46 -7.04 22.45
N PRO A 55 2.92 -6.34 23.51
CA PRO A 55 2.08 -5.33 24.15
C PRO A 55 1.53 -4.42 23.05
N LYS A 56 0.21 -4.20 23.02
CA LYS A 56 -0.40 -3.35 22.00
C LYS A 56 0.36 -2.02 21.99
N PRO A 57 1.01 -1.64 20.87
CA PRO A 57 1.62 -0.32 20.80
C PRO A 57 0.53 0.70 21.12
N GLN A 58 0.86 1.69 21.93
CA GLN A 58 -0.05 2.80 22.18
C GLN A 58 -0.26 3.53 20.86
N HIS A 59 -1.42 3.29 20.24
CA HIS A 59 -1.83 4.03 19.05
C HIS A 59 -2.25 5.44 19.46
N THR A 60 -1.80 6.44 18.70
CA THR A 60 -2.11 7.85 18.97
C THR A 60 -2.72 8.49 17.74
N GLY A 61 -3.38 9.64 17.93
CA GLY A 61 -3.92 10.38 16.81
C GLY A 61 -5.03 9.63 16.07
N MET A 62 -5.02 9.72 14.74
CA MET A 62 -5.94 9.00 13.86
C MET A 62 -5.75 7.48 13.87
N ARG A 63 -4.65 6.97 14.45
CA ARG A 63 -4.43 5.53 14.64
C ARG A 63 -5.12 4.97 15.89
N ASP A 64 -5.59 5.83 16.78
CA ASP A 64 -6.31 5.43 17.99
C ASP A 64 -7.53 4.54 17.68
N ASP A 65 -7.60 3.37 18.31
CA ASP A 65 -8.65 2.36 18.07
C ASP A 65 -10.06 2.94 18.33
N GLY A 66 -10.18 3.86 19.31
CA GLY A 66 -11.45 4.52 19.65
C GLY A 66 -11.95 5.44 18.55
N ARG A 67 -11.06 6.28 18.00
CA ARG A 67 -11.37 7.18 16.87
C ARG A 67 -11.71 6.42 15.59
N ILE A 68 -10.95 5.36 15.29
CA ILE A 68 -11.26 4.47 14.16
C ILE A 68 -12.66 3.88 14.32
N ALA A 69 -12.98 3.34 15.50
CA ALA A 69 -14.28 2.74 15.76
C ALA A 69 -15.43 3.76 15.66
N GLU A 70 -15.23 5.01 16.08
CA GLU A 70 -16.24 6.07 15.96
C GLU A 70 -16.46 6.46 14.49
N TYR A 71 -15.38 6.72 13.75
CA TYR A 71 -15.43 7.04 12.32
C TYR A 71 -16.12 5.95 11.52
N VAL A 72 -15.70 4.70 11.71
CA VAL A 72 -16.25 3.54 11.02
C VAL A 72 -17.74 3.36 11.35
N ARG A 73 -18.14 3.49 12.62
CA ARG A 73 -19.54 3.36 13.01
C ARG A 73 -20.41 4.37 12.29
N LYS A 74 -19.96 5.63 12.20
CA LYS A 74 -20.64 6.68 11.44
C LYS A 74 -20.75 6.32 9.96
N ALA A 75 -19.68 5.81 9.35
CA ALA A 75 -19.67 5.35 7.96
C ALA A 75 -20.66 4.21 7.68
N VAL A 76 -20.67 3.18 8.53
CA VAL A 76 -21.59 2.04 8.37
C VAL A 76 -23.05 2.46 8.60
N ILE A 77 -23.33 3.31 9.59
CA ILE A 77 -24.69 3.86 9.79
C ILE A 77 -25.13 4.64 8.55
N PHE A 78 -24.26 5.49 8.01
CA PHE A 78 -24.58 6.31 6.85
C PHE A 78 -24.94 5.46 5.63
N ILE A 79 -24.11 4.48 5.27
CA ILE A 79 -24.35 3.65 4.08
C ILE A 79 -25.65 2.84 4.21
N ARG A 80 -25.96 2.34 5.41
CA ARG A 80 -27.18 1.57 5.68
C ARG A 80 -28.45 2.41 5.64
N ASN A 81 -28.38 3.65 6.11
CA ASN A 81 -29.54 4.55 6.16
C ASN A 81 -29.79 5.29 4.84
N ASN A 82 -28.83 5.27 3.90
CA ASN A 82 -28.90 6.05 2.66
C ASN A 82 -28.59 5.19 1.40
N PRO A 83 -29.24 4.03 1.20
CA PRO A 83 -28.88 3.11 0.11
C PRO A 83 -29.09 3.72 -1.29
N THR A 84 -30.00 4.68 -1.43
CA THR A 84 -30.27 5.34 -2.73
C THR A 84 -29.44 6.61 -2.94
N ALA A 85 -28.57 6.97 -2.00
CA ALA A 85 -27.74 8.15 -2.17
C ALA A 85 -26.67 7.91 -3.27
N PRO A 86 -26.28 8.96 -4.02
CA PRO A 86 -25.16 8.86 -4.96
C PRO A 86 -23.83 8.61 -4.26
N LEU A 87 -22.85 8.05 -4.98
CA LEU A 87 -21.52 7.74 -4.45
C LEU A 87 -20.80 8.97 -3.85
N ASN A 88 -20.85 10.13 -4.51
CA ASN A 88 -20.24 11.37 -4.01
C ASN A 88 -20.78 11.85 -2.65
N HIS A 89 -22.02 11.48 -2.26
CA HIS A 89 -22.54 11.83 -0.94
C HIS A 89 -21.76 11.10 0.16
N PHE A 90 -21.38 9.84 -0.08
CA PHE A 90 -20.56 9.09 0.85
C PHE A 90 -19.14 9.63 0.93
N ALA A 91 -18.54 9.99 -0.21
CA ALA A 91 -17.23 10.65 -0.25
C ALA A 91 -17.18 11.89 0.66
N ARG A 92 -18.14 12.80 0.49
CA ARG A 92 -18.26 14.03 1.29
C ARG A 92 -18.51 13.72 2.77
N PHE A 93 -19.38 12.76 3.06
CA PHE A 93 -19.67 12.33 4.42
C PHE A 93 -18.42 11.79 5.12
N LEU A 94 -17.66 10.91 4.47
CA LEU A 94 -16.43 10.33 5.03
C LEU A 94 -15.37 11.41 5.28
N GLY A 95 -15.17 12.33 4.33
CA GLY A 95 -14.25 13.45 4.51
C GLY A 95 -14.65 14.34 5.71
N ALA A 96 -15.93 14.68 5.84
CA ALA A 96 -16.44 15.42 7.00
C ALA A 96 -16.27 14.63 8.33
N ALA A 97 -16.51 13.32 8.32
CA ALA A 97 -16.32 12.47 9.49
C ALA A 97 -14.84 12.37 9.90
N ALA A 98 -13.91 12.37 8.93
CA ALA A 98 -12.48 12.42 9.20
C ALA A 98 -12.06 13.78 9.79
N ASN A 99 -12.58 14.89 9.25
CA ASN A 99 -12.37 16.24 9.77
C ASN A 99 -12.84 16.41 11.23
N VAL A 100 -13.96 15.81 11.62
CA VAL A 100 -14.38 15.77 13.04
C VAL A 100 -13.27 15.16 13.92
N GLN A 101 -12.63 14.09 13.46
CA GLN A 101 -11.58 13.41 14.21
C GLN A 101 -10.27 14.20 14.22
N LEU A 102 -9.90 14.81 13.09
CA LEU A 102 -8.76 15.72 12.97
C LEU A 102 -8.88 16.94 13.91
N ASN A 103 -10.04 17.58 13.95
CA ASN A 103 -10.31 18.70 14.86
C ASN A 103 -10.14 18.31 16.33
N THR A 104 -10.53 17.09 16.73
CA THR A 104 -10.31 16.62 18.12
C THR A 104 -8.83 16.48 18.49
N LEU A 105 -7.96 16.39 17.48
CA LEU A 105 -6.51 16.34 17.61
C LEU A 105 -5.86 17.73 17.44
N GLY A 106 -6.67 18.77 17.22
CA GLY A 106 -6.22 20.13 16.94
C GLY A 106 -5.64 20.30 15.52
N VAL A 107 -5.86 19.34 14.62
CA VAL A 107 -5.46 19.45 13.20
C VAL A 107 -6.53 20.25 12.45
N PRO A 108 -6.16 21.30 11.68
CA PRO A 108 -7.11 22.05 10.87
C PRO A 108 -7.87 21.16 9.87
N ASP A 109 -9.14 21.49 9.64
CA ASP A 109 -9.97 20.81 8.65
C ASP A 109 -9.36 20.84 7.26
N MET A 110 -9.34 19.68 6.60
CA MET A 110 -8.99 19.60 5.19
C MET A 110 -10.18 20.04 4.34
N ASN A 111 -9.92 20.71 3.22
CA ASN A 111 -10.96 20.91 2.22
C ASN A 111 -11.17 19.61 1.42
N VAL A 112 -12.41 19.11 1.38
CA VAL A 112 -12.75 17.85 0.71
C VAL A 112 -13.30 18.13 -0.68
N VAL A 113 -12.60 17.65 -1.71
CA VAL A 113 -12.94 17.85 -3.11
C VAL A 113 -13.24 16.52 -3.77
N VAL A 114 -14.49 16.30 -4.16
CA VAL A 114 -14.89 15.11 -4.93
C VAL A 114 -14.76 15.43 -6.41
N LYS A 115 -13.79 14.81 -7.08
CA LYS A 115 -13.58 14.92 -8.53
C LYS A 115 -12.72 13.76 -9.02
N ALA A 116 -12.91 13.37 -10.28
CA ALA A 116 -12.00 12.47 -10.96
C ALA A 116 -10.57 13.03 -10.90
N ASN A 117 -9.63 12.25 -10.38
CA ASN A 117 -8.23 12.65 -10.24
C ASN A 117 -7.29 11.72 -11.04
N GLY A 118 -7.82 10.66 -11.65
CA GLY A 118 -7.06 9.72 -12.47
C GLY A 118 -6.02 8.91 -11.68
N GLY A 119 -6.08 8.96 -10.34
CA GLY A 119 -4.99 8.59 -9.44
C GLY A 119 -5.50 8.11 -8.08
N GLY A 120 -6.15 6.95 -8.07
CA GLY A 120 -6.55 6.24 -6.85
C GLY A 120 -7.81 6.80 -6.18
N GLY A 121 -8.42 6.02 -5.28
CA GLY A 121 -9.71 6.37 -4.66
C GLY A 121 -9.67 7.67 -3.84
N ALA A 122 -8.53 8.05 -3.27
CA ALA A 122 -8.33 9.34 -2.60
C ALA A 122 -6.84 9.77 -2.63
N HIS A 123 -6.59 11.07 -2.44
CA HIS A 123 -5.25 11.66 -2.32
C HIS A 123 -5.28 12.93 -1.46
N PHE A 124 -4.33 13.07 -0.53
CA PHE A 124 -4.12 14.28 0.24
C PHE A 124 -3.00 15.17 -0.33
N SER A 125 -3.33 16.44 -0.60
CA SER A 125 -2.37 17.49 -0.94
C SER A 125 -2.14 18.41 0.26
N ALA A 126 -0.93 18.38 0.80
CA ALA A 126 -0.52 19.27 1.88
C ALA A 126 -0.42 20.74 1.42
N GLU A 127 -0.07 20.99 0.16
CA GLU A 127 0.10 22.33 -0.41
C GLU A 127 -1.18 23.16 -0.36
N PHE A 128 -2.31 22.53 -0.68
CA PHE A 128 -3.62 23.18 -0.68
C PHE A 128 -4.46 22.81 0.56
N TRP A 129 -3.92 21.95 1.43
CA TRP A 129 -4.63 21.28 2.52
C TRP A 129 -5.95 20.63 2.07
N GLN A 130 -5.91 19.91 0.95
CA GLN A 130 -7.10 19.31 0.32
C GLN A 130 -7.01 17.79 0.24
N MET A 131 -8.14 17.14 0.48
CA MET A 131 -8.34 15.74 0.15
C MET A 131 -9.15 15.64 -1.14
N PHE A 132 -8.55 15.09 -2.17
CA PHE A 132 -9.23 14.73 -3.40
C PHE A 132 -9.78 13.32 -3.28
N ILE A 133 -11.05 13.12 -3.59
CA ILE A 133 -11.70 11.80 -3.59
C ILE A 133 -12.24 11.55 -5.00
N ASP A 134 -11.80 10.45 -5.61
CA ASP A 134 -12.21 10.03 -6.94
C ASP A 134 -13.34 9.00 -6.84
N GLU A 135 -14.56 9.41 -7.19
CA GLU A 135 -15.73 8.53 -7.16
C GLU A 135 -15.65 7.42 -8.21
N ASP A 136 -14.96 7.63 -9.33
CA ASP A 136 -14.74 6.60 -10.34
C ASP A 136 -13.79 5.51 -9.81
N GLY A 137 -13.03 5.82 -8.76
CA GLY A 137 -12.17 4.87 -8.05
C GLY A 137 -12.88 4.01 -7.00
N PHE A 138 -14.19 4.22 -6.77
CA PHE A 138 -14.93 3.51 -5.71
C PHE A 138 -15.22 2.06 -6.06
N THR A 139 -15.42 1.78 -7.34
CA THR A 139 -15.71 0.45 -7.86
C THR A 139 -15.22 0.32 -9.29
N HIS A 140 -14.84 -0.89 -9.68
CA HIS A 140 -14.53 -1.22 -11.07
C HIS A 140 -15.71 -1.88 -11.78
N ARG A 141 -16.86 -1.99 -11.12
CA ARG A 141 -18.08 -2.58 -11.70
C ARG A 141 -18.85 -1.51 -12.47
N GLU A 142 -19.21 -1.83 -13.70
CA GLU A 142 -20.01 -0.94 -14.54
C GLU A 142 -21.42 -0.73 -13.96
N GLY A 143 -21.96 0.48 -14.10
CA GLY A 143 -23.34 0.81 -13.76
C GLY A 143 -23.64 1.03 -12.27
N VAL A 144 -22.64 0.94 -11.39
CA VAL A 144 -22.81 1.26 -9.97
C VAL A 144 -22.86 2.79 -9.79
N THR A 145 -23.98 3.30 -9.30
CA THR A 145 -24.24 4.74 -9.15
C THR A 145 -24.71 5.14 -7.76
N THR A 146 -25.13 4.17 -6.94
CA THR A 146 -25.69 4.40 -5.60
C THR A 146 -24.99 3.58 -4.53
N LEU A 147 -25.13 4.02 -3.27
CA LEU A 147 -24.47 3.36 -2.13
C LEU A 147 -24.96 1.94 -1.84
N GLY A 148 -26.24 1.66 -2.10
CA GLY A 148 -26.84 0.35 -1.90
C GLY A 148 -26.34 -0.70 -2.90
N GLU A 149 -25.71 -0.26 -3.99
CA GLU A 149 -25.13 -1.13 -5.03
C GLU A 149 -23.70 -1.53 -4.71
N LEU A 150 -23.00 -0.80 -3.82
CA LEU A 150 -21.64 -1.14 -3.38
C LEU A 150 -21.64 -2.46 -2.61
N THR A 151 -20.58 -3.25 -2.80
CA THR A 151 -20.27 -4.36 -1.91
C THR A 151 -19.74 -3.83 -0.58
N ASP A 152 -19.82 -4.65 0.48
CA ASP A 152 -19.24 -4.29 1.78
C ASP A 152 -17.73 -3.97 1.66
N ASP A 153 -16.99 -4.72 0.84
CA ASP A 153 -15.55 -4.53 0.62
C ASP A 153 -15.26 -3.21 -0.10
N GLU A 154 -16.03 -2.86 -1.13
CA GLU A 154 -15.87 -1.58 -1.83
C GLU A 154 -16.12 -0.41 -0.88
N ALA A 155 -17.21 -0.46 -0.11
CA ALA A 155 -17.50 0.54 0.92
C ALA A 155 -16.38 0.66 1.96
N ALA A 156 -15.83 -0.47 2.41
CA ALA A 156 -14.72 -0.51 3.36
C ALA A 156 -13.41 0.05 2.77
N ILE A 157 -13.10 -0.23 1.49
CA ILE A 157 -11.93 0.31 0.79
C ILE A 157 -12.03 1.84 0.67
N ILE A 158 -13.21 2.37 0.37
CA ILE A 158 -13.42 3.82 0.28
C ILE A 158 -13.17 4.47 1.65
N ALA A 159 -13.79 3.92 2.71
CA ALA A 159 -13.62 4.41 4.08
C ALA A 159 -12.15 4.31 4.54
N MET A 160 -11.46 3.23 4.18
CA MET A 160 -10.02 3.04 4.42
C MET A 160 -9.18 4.12 3.73
N ASN A 161 -9.42 4.38 2.45
CA ASN A 161 -8.64 5.36 1.68
C ASN A 161 -8.81 6.77 2.25
N VAL A 162 -10.04 7.18 2.56
CA VAL A 162 -10.29 8.49 3.20
C VAL A 162 -9.57 8.60 4.56
N TRP A 163 -9.60 7.54 5.37
CA TRP A 163 -8.92 7.52 6.66
C TRP A 163 -7.37 7.52 6.53
N HIS A 164 -6.84 6.85 5.51
CA HIS A 164 -5.42 6.87 5.14
C HIS A 164 -4.96 8.28 4.79
N GLU A 165 -5.69 8.97 3.91
CA GLU A 165 -5.36 10.35 3.51
C GLU A 165 -5.48 11.33 4.69
N ALA A 166 -6.47 11.15 5.56
CA ALA A 166 -6.59 11.96 6.78
C ALA A 166 -5.42 11.74 7.75
N ARG A 167 -4.84 10.53 7.80
CA ARG A 167 -3.62 10.28 8.56
C ARG A 167 -2.44 11.06 7.99
N HIS A 168 -2.32 11.23 6.67
CA HIS A 168 -1.27 12.09 6.09
C HIS A 168 -1.41 13.55 6.52
N ALA A 169 -2.63 14.09 6.60
CA ALA A 169 -2.85 15.45 7.10
C ALA A 169 -2.39 15.61 8.56
N GLU A 170 -2.74 14.67 9.43
CA GLU A 170 -2.27 14.66 10.81
C GLU A 170 -0.73 14.61 10.88
N GLN A 171 -0.11 13.68 10.16
CA GLN A 171 1.35 13.53 10.13
C GLN A 171 2.05 14.82 9.70
N ARG A 172 1.52 15.48 8.65
CA ARG A 172 2.05 16.74 8.12
C ARG A 172 1.93 17.87 9.14
N PHE A 173 0.75 18.02 9.76
CA PHE A 173 0.53 19.04 10.77
C PHE A 173 1.41 18.84 12.01
N ARG A 174 1.58 17.58 12.47
CA ARG A 174 2.43 17.28 13.62
C ARG A 174 3.90 17.58 13.35
N VAL A 175 4.41 17.27 12.15
CA VAL A 175 5.76 17.66 11.73
C VAL A 175 5.92 19.18 11.70
N ALA A 176 4.95 19.91 11.14
CA ALA A 176 4.96 21.37 11.13
C ALA A 176 5.04 21.96 12.55
N ARG A 177 4.24 21.46 13.49
CA ARG A 177 4.28 21.89 14.91
C ARG A 177 5.64 21.62 15.58
N VAL A 178 6.30 20.50 15.24
CA VAL A 178 7.65 20.20 15.76
C VAL A 178 8.70 21.15 15.18
N GLU A 179 8.58 21.53 13.91
CA GLU A 179 9.45 22.54 13.30
C GLU A 179 9.24 23.90 13.97
N ALA A 180 7.98 24.29 14.19
CA ALA A 180 7.59 25.49 14.93
C ALA A 180 8.22 25.54 16.33
N GLY A 181 8.08 24.46 17.10
CA GLY A 181 8.61 24.37 18.46
C GLY A 181 10.14 24.36 18.53
N ALA A 182 10.80 24.03 17.43
CA ALA A 182 12.25 24.14 17.29
C ALA A 182 12.72 25.50 16.73
N GLY A 183 11.81 26.45 16.49
CA GLY A 183 12.11 27.74 15.88
C GLY A 183 12.59 27.64 14.43
N ARG A 184 12.26 26.54 13.73
CA ARG A 184 12.57 26.36 12.31
C ARG A 184 11.40 26.83 11.45
N PRO A 185 11.64 27.40 10.26
CA PRO A 185 10.57 27.81 9.36
C PRO A 185 9.65 26.63 9.01
N ILE A 186 8.33 26.85 9.07
CA ILE A 186 7.31 25.86 8.66
C ILE A 186 7.15 25.80 7.13
N GLY A 187 7.75 26.74 6.40
CA GLY A 187 7.70 26.87 4.94
C GLY A 187 8.50 25.83 4.16
N PHE A 188 8.28 24.54 4.42
CA PHE A 188 8.55 23.54 3.39
C PHE A 188 7.70 23.90 2.18
N PRO A 189 8.23 23.82 0.95
CA PRO A 189 7.36 23.92 -0.21
C PRO A 189 6.30 22.85 0.00
N GLN A 190 5.00 23.20 0.02
CA GLN A 190 3.85 22.29 0.15
C GLN A 190 3.14 22.21 1.53
N ILE A 191 3.10 23.25 2.37
CA ILE A 191 1.99 23.36 3.35
C ILE A 191 1.20 24.64 3.12
N ASP A 192 -0.12 24.52 3.22
CA ASP A 192 -1.03 25.68 3.19
C ASP A 192 -0.65 26.70 4.28
N ALA A 193 -0.76 27.99 3.94
CA ALA A 193 -0.29 29.07 4.81
C ALA A 193 -1.06 29.15 6.12
N ASP A 194 -2.38 29.03 6.08
CA ASP A 194 -3.24 29.12 7.27
C ASP A 194 -2.97 27.95 8.23
N VAL A 195 -2.67 26.77 7.66
CA VAL A 195 -2.28 25.58 8.42
C VAL A 195 -0.89 25.75 9.03
N GLY A 196 0.03 26.39 8.31
CA GLY A 196 1.33 26.79 8.84
C GLY A 196 1.19 27.70 10.06
N GLU A 197 0.38 28.76 9.96
CA GLU A 197 0.08 29.67 11.07
C GLU A 197 -0.56 28.94 12.26
N ALA A 198 -1.50 28.01 12.01
CA ALA A 198 -2.10 27.18 13.05
C ALA A 198 -1.07 26.29 13.76
N ALA A 199 -0.07 25.79 13.04
CA ALA A 199 1.03 25.01 13.61
C ALA A 199 1.97 25.89 14.45
N GLU A 200 2.27 27.11 14.00
CA GLU A 200 3.06 28.11 14.76
C GLU A 200 2.36 28.55 16.05
N ALA A 201 1.04 28.66 16.01
CA ALA A 201 0.23 29.00 17.18
C ALA A 201 0.20 27.88 18.23
N GLN A 202 0.51 26.64 17.86
CA GLN A 202 0.46 25.46 18.73
C GLN A 202 1.74 24.62 18.65
N PRO A 203 2.93 25.20 18.91
CA PRO A 203 4.19 24.50 18.68
C PRO A 203 4.31 23.27 19.59
N LEU A 204 4.88 22.19 19.04
CA LEU A 204 5.22 20.99 19.82
C LEU A 204 6.71 21.01 20.17
N THR A 205 7.00 21.06 21.47
CA THR A 205 8.36 20.84 21.95
C THR A 205 8.57 19.36 22.28
N GLN A 206 9.74 18.82 21.98
CA GLN A 206 10.07 17.42 22.30
C GLN A 206 9.87 17.08 23.79
N ARG A 207 10.00 18.07 24.69
CA ARG A 207 9.78 17.88 26.14
C ARG A 207 8.31 17.68 26.50
N ALA A 208 7.39 18.20 25.71
CA ALA A 208 5.94 18.11 25.96
C ALA A 208 5.30 16.84 25.34
N MET A 209 6.01 16.16 24.43
CA MET A 209 5.49 14.99 23.73
C MET A 209 5.87 13.69 24.44
N PRO A 210 4.97 12.69 24.49
CA PRO A 210 5.33 11.33 24.87
C PRO A 210 6.49 10.80 24.02
N ALA A 211 7.43 10.07 24.64
CA ALA A 211 8.65 9.62 23.96
C ALA A 211 8.40 8.77 22.70
N HIS A 212 7.27 8.05 22.62
CA HIS A 212 6.92 7.28 21.43
C HIS A 212 6.44 8.19 20.28
N GLU A 213 5.66 9.23 20.57
CA GLU A 213 5.23 10.22 19.57
C GLU A 213 6.40 11.04 19.04
N VAL A 214 7.40 11.33 19.89
CA VAL A 214 8.65 11.98 19.44
C VAL A 214 9.34 11.11 18.39
N ARG A 215 9.57 9.82 18.68
CA ARG A 215 10.23 8.90 17.74
C ARG A 215 9.45 8.75 16.44
N GLU A 216 8.13 8.66 16.53
CA GLU A 216 7.24 8.57 15.38
C GLU A 216 7.34 9.83 14.50
N THR A 217 7.20 11.01 15.12
CA THR A 217 7.24 12.30 14.41
C THR A 217 8.62 12.58 13.82
N GLU A 218 9.71 12.20 14.50
CA GLU A 218 11.07 12.28 13.96
C GLU A 218 11.28 11.39 12.73
N ALA A 219 10.71 10.18 12.72
CA ALA A 219 10.77 9.29 11.57
C ALA A 219 10.01 9.88 10.37
N TRP A 220 8.85 10.50 10.61
CA TRP A 220 8.11 11.23 9.58
C TRP A 220 8.86 12.44 9.07
N ARG A 221 9.39 13.26 9.98
CA ARG A 221 10.19 14.44 9.66
C ARG A 221 11.40 14.07 8.80
N GLU A 222 12.16 13.04 9.19
CA GLU A 222 13.31 12.57 8.42
C GLU A 222 12.91 12.13 7.01
N ASN A 223 11.77 11.44 6.87
CA ASN A 223 11.25 10.98 5.59
C ASN A 223 10.65 12.09 4.72
N GLN A 224 10.10 13.14 5.32
CA GLN A 224 9.48 14.26 4.60
C GLN A 224 10.47 15.36 4.25
N LEU A 225 11.39 15.66 5.16
CA LEU A 225 12.21 16.87 5.17
C LEU A 225 13.71 16.61 5.35
N GLY A 226 14.05 15.44 5.91
CA GLY A 226 15.43 15.06 6.19
C GLY A 226 16.12 14.41 4.99
N GLU A 227 17.15 13.62 5.28
CA GLU A 227 17.97 12.98 4.24
C GLU A 227 17.14 12.00 3.39
N ASP A 228 16.10 11.39 3.97
CA ASP A 228 15.23 10.42 3.28
C ASP A 228 14.15 11.06 2.39
N SER A 229 14.01 12.39 2.39
CA SER A 229 13.05 13.10 1.55
C SER A 229 13.33 12.94 0.05
N VAL A 230 14.60 12.96 -0.34
CA VAL A 230 15.04 12.79 -1.73
C VAL A 230 14.72 11.38 -2.23
N TYR A 231 15.00 10.35 -1.41
CA TYR A 231 14.61 8.98 -1.71
C TYR A 231 13.08 8.83 -1.84
N ARG A 232 12.33 9.42 -0.92
CA ARG A 232 10.86 9.41 -0.97
C ARG A 232 10.34 9.98 -2.29
N GLN A 233 10.78 11.19 -2.64
CA GLN A 233 10.34 11.86 -3.87
C GLN A 233 10.68 11.04 -5.12
N ALA A 234 11.88 10.45 -5.17
CA ALA A 234 12.28 9.58 -6.28
C ALA A 234 11.37 8.34 -6.39
N VAL A 235 11.10 7.64 -5.29
CA VAL A 235 10.23 6.45 -5.28
C VAL A 235 8.80 6.80 -5.71
N THR A 236 8.23 7.87 -5.14
CA THR A 236 6.86 8.31 -5.45
C THR A 236 6.73 8.76 -6.91
N GLY A 237 7.64 9.60 -7.41
CA GLY A 237 7.59 10.08 -8.79
C GLY A 237 7.77 8.96 -9.81
N TRP A 238 8.72 8.05 -9.55
CA TRP A 238 9.10 7.00 -10.47
C TRP A 238 8.02 5.92 -10.66
N GLN A 239 7.17 5.69 -9.65
CA GLN A 239 6.12 4.69 -9.68
C GLN A 239 5.18 4.80 -10.89
N SER A 240 4.77 6.02 -11.25
CA SER A 240 3.86 6.26 -12.38
C SER A 240 4.49 5.88 -13.73
N GLU A 241 5.77 6.22 -13.91
CA GLU A 241 6.53 5.93 -15.13
C GLU A 241 6.79 4.43 -15.31
N VAL A 242 7.15 3.72 -14.24
CA VAL A 242 7.37 2.26 -14.32
C VAL A 242 6.07 1.53 -14.61
N ARG A 243 4.95 1.95 -14.01
CA ARG A 243 3.62 1.41 -14.33
C ARG A 243 3.26 1.65 -15.79
N GLN A 244 3.57 2.83 -16.34
CA GLN A 244 3.38 3.10 -17.76
C GLN A 244 4.21 2.16 -18.64
N ALA A 245 5.49 1.97 -18.36
CA ALA A 245 6.34 1.04 -19.12
C ALA A 245 5.83 -0.40 -19.02
N SER A 246 5.41 -0.85 -17.83
CA SER A 246 4.83 -2.18 -17.63
C SER A 246 3.54 -2.37 -18.44
N ARG A 247 2.66 -1.36 -18.48
CA ARG A 247 1.46 -1.37 -19.33
C ARG A 247 1.80 -1.41 -20.81
N LEU A 248 2.79 -0.64 -21.26
CA LEU A 248 3.25 -0.67 -22.65
C LEU A 248 3.74 -2.06 -23.04
N ALA A 249 4.61 -2.69 -22.23
CA ALA A 249 5.12 -4.04 -22.50
C ALA A 249 4.01 -5.09 -22.52
N HIS A 250 3.03 -4.98 -21.61
CA HIS A 250 1.90 -5.91 -21.54
C HIS A 250 0.89 -5.68 -22.68
N GLY A 251 0.68 -4.42 -23.07
CA GLY A 251 -0.29 -3.97 -24.07
C GLY A 251 0.09 -4.27 -25.52
N VAL A 252 1.26 -4.87 -25.77
CA VAL A 252 1.65 -5.43 -27.08
C VAL A 252 0.83 -6.69 -27.44
N ALA A 253 -0.24 -6.98 -26.69
CA ALA A 253 -1.15 -8.11 -26.83
C ALA A 253 -1.84 -8.23 -28.22
N PRO A 254 -2.46 -9.39 -28.55
CA PRO A 254 -3.03 -9.67 -29.86
C PRO A 254 -4.11 -8.67 -30.32
N GLU A 255 -4.23 -8.50 -31.64
CA GLU A 255 -5.12 -7.54 -32.36
C GLU A 255 -6.57 -7.46 -31.85
N GLU A 256 -7.10 -8.51 -31.24
CA GLU A 256 -8.51 -8.59 -30.85
C GLU A 256 -8.86 -7.70 -29.64
N VAL A 257 -7.88 -7.27 -28.85
CA VAL A 257 -8.12 -6.55 -27.58
C VAL A 257 -7.93 -5.03 -27.70
N ASN A 258 -7.26 -4.55 -28.75
CA ASN A 258 -6.88 -3.15 -28.82
C ASN A 258 -7.74 -2.36 -29.82
N GLN A 259 -8.91 -1.89 -29.37
CA GLN A 259 -9.77 -0.95 -30.12
C GLN A 259 -9.15 0.45 -30.28
N GLN A 260 -7.88 0.65 -29.87
CA GLN A 260 -7.17 1.89 -30.14
C GLN A 260 -7.04 2.10 -31.65
N LYS A 261 -7.44 3.28 -32.12
CA LYS A 261 -7.44 3.65 -33.53
C LYS A 261 -6.06 3.53 -34.22
N ASN A 262 -4.96 3.44 -33.46
CA ASN A 262 -3.59 3.26 -33.95
C ASN A 262 -2.76 2.47 -32.92
N PRO A 263 -2.70 1.12 -32.98
CA PRO A 263 -1.83 0.35 -32.10
C PRO A 263 -0.35 0.65 -32.45
N LEU A 264 0.47 0.89 -31.43
CA LEU A 264 1.92 1.05 -31.61
C LEU A 264 2.52 -0.24 -32.17
N GLN A 265 3.45 -0.11 -33.12
CA GLN A 265 4.18 -1.26 -33.62
C GLN A 265 5.11 -1.79 -32.51
N PRO A 266 5.34 -3.11 -32.42
CA PRO A 266 6.23 -3.68 -31.39
C PRO A 266 7.63 -3.03 -31.34
N ALA A 267 8.20 -2.67 -32.49
CA ALA A 267 9.48 -1.96 -32.55
C ALA A 267 9.41 -0.58 -31.86
N ASP A 268 8.33 0.18 -32.06
CA ASP A 268 8.13 1.48 -31.43
C ASP A 268 8.00 1.35 -29.90
N VAL A 269 7.30 0.31 -29.43
CA VAL A 269 7.16 0.01 -28.01
C VAL A 269 8.51 -0.34 -27.39
N ARG A 270 9.31 -1.19 -28.04
CA ARG A 270 10.69 -1.51 -27.62
C ARG A 270 11.52 -0.24 -27.49
N ASP A 271 11.49 0.63 -28.49
CA ASP A 271 12.27 1.86 -28.49
C ASP A 271 11.78 2.85 -27.42
N GLN A 272 10.46 2.96 -27.22
CA GLN A 272 9.88 3.79 -26.16
C GLN A 272 10.30 3.34 -24.77
N ILE A 273 10.15 2.04 -24.45
CA ILE A 273 10.60 1.48 -23.17
C ILE A 273 12.12 1.65 -23.02
N GLY A 274 12.89 1.46 -24.09
CA GLY A 274 14.33 1.70 -24.09
C GLY A 274 14.73 3.14 -23.76
N ARG A 275 13.99 4.13 -24.27
CA ARG A 275 14.18 5.54 -23.90
C ARG A 275 13.85 5.79 -22.43
N MET A 276 12.77 5.20 -21.91
CA MET A 276 12.37 5.32 -20.49
C MET A 276 13.44 4.73 -19.57
N LEU A 277 13.86 3.48 -19.79
CA LEU A 277 14.90 2.83 -18.98
C LEU A 277 16.23 3.58 -19.00
N LYS A 278 16.65 4.11 -20.16
CA LYS A 278 17.84 4.98 -20.25
C LYS A 278 17.64 6.29 -19.49
N GLY A 279 16.45 6.88 -19.58
CA GLY A 279 16.06 8.11 -18.88
C GLY A 279 16.16 7.97 -17.36
N TRP A 280 15.66 6.86 -16.81
CA TRP A 280 15.68 6.61 -15.35
C TRP A 280 17.09 6.49 -14.77
N ASN A 281 18.09 6.17 -15.59
CA ASN A 281 19.49 6.04 -15.18
C ASN A 281 20.31 7.34 -15.35
N LYS A 282 19.72 8.43 -15.85
CA LYS A 282 20.39 9.73 -15.95
C LYS A 282 20.57 10.35 -14.55
N PRO A 283 21.58 11.24 -14.37
CA PRO A 283 21.76 11.98 -13.12
C PRO A 283 20.47 12.70 -12.68
N GLY A 284 20.05 12.50 -11.43
CA GLY A 284 18.84 13.10 -10.85
C GLY A 284 17.53 12.37 -11.20
N ALA A 285 17.56 11.34 -12.04
CA ALA A 285 16.37 10.54 -12.34
C ALA A 285 16.12 9.46 -11.27
N GLY A 286 14.89 8.92 -11.23
CA GLY A 286 14.42 8.05 -10.13
C GLY A 286 15.37 6.91 -9.74
N MET A 287 15.83 6.11 -10.71
CA MET A 287 16.73 4.98 -10.42
C MET A 287 18.13 5.43 -9.99
N GLU A 288 18.65 6.53 -10.58
CA GLU A 288 19.95 7.07 -10.18
C GLU A 288 19.92 7.59 -8.74
N VAL A 289 18.89 8.36 -8.37
CA VAL A 289 18.67 8.85 -7.00
C VAL A 289 18.53 7.69 -6.01
N VAL A 290 17.74 6.67 -6.34
CA VAL A 290 17.60 5.46 -5.51
C VAL A 290 18.95 4.79 -5.26
N ARG A 291 19.80 4.69 -6.29
CA ARG A 291 21.13 4.06 -6.18
C ARG A 291 22.09 4.89 -5.34
N THR A 292 22.14 6.20 -5.55
CA THR A 292 23.05 7.11 -4.82
C THR A 292 22.63 7.32 -3.37
N HIS A 293 21.39 7.00 -3.01
CA HIS A 293 20.93 6.99 -1.63
C HIS A 293 21.44 5.79 -0.80
N LEU A 294 21.86 4.68 -1.45
CA LEU A 294 22.27 3.45 -0.76
C LEU A 294 23.39 3.65 0.28
N PRO A 295 24.51 4.34 -0.02
CA PRO A 295 25.58 4.53 0.96
C PRO A 295 25.12 5.31 2.20
N SER A 296 24.20 6.27 2.02
CA SER A 296 23.59 6.99 3.14
C SER A 296 22.76 6.06 4.03
N ALA A 297 21.89 5.26 3.39
CA ALA A 297 21.04 4.29 4.09
C ALA A 297 21.88 3.26 4.86
N GLU A 298 22.99 2.78 4.27
CA GLU A 298 23.95 1.88 4.90
C GLU A 298 24.65 2.52 6.11
N ARG A 299 25.16 3.76 5.96
CA ARG A 299 25.76 4.53 7.06
C ARG A 299 24.81 4.71 8.24
N ARG A 300 23.53 5.00 7.95
CA ARG A 300 22.46 5.19 8.96
C ARG A 300 21.78 3.88 9.39
N LYS A 301 22.26 2.72 8.93
CA LYS A 301 21.74 1.38 9.25
C LYS A 301 20.23 1.26 9.01
N ARG A 302 19.71 1.83 7.92
CA ARG A 302 18.30 1.77 7.53
C ARG A 302 17.97 0.45 6.85
N THR A 303 17.97 -0.66 7.60
CA THR A 303 17.90 -2.04 7.07
C THR A 303 16.79 -2.27 6.04
N THR A 304 15.55 -1.82 6.31
CA THR A 304 14.43 -1.97 5.36
C THR A 304 14.68 -1.21 4.06
N MET A 305 15.10 0.05 4.14
CA MET A 305 15.42 0.86 2.96
C MET A 305 16.59 0.28 2.15
N ILE A 306 17.63 -0.25 2.82
CA ILE A 306 18.74 -0.93 2.16
C ILE A 306 18.23 -2.13 1.35
N ALA A 307 17.32 -2.94 1.92
CA ALA A 307 16.74 -4.09 1.23
C ALA A 307 15.88 -3.65 0.02
N ASP A 308 15.05 -2.62 0.22
CA ASP A 308 14.20 -2.06 -0.85
C ASP A 308 15.04 -1.51 -2.01
N ILE A 309 16.09 -0.73 -1.72
CA ILE A 309 17.00 -0.19 -2.75
C ILE A 309 17.69 -1.32 -3.51
N LYS A 310 18.22 -2.33 -2.82
CA LYS A 310 18.90 -3.47 -3.46
C LYS A 310 17.94 -4.25 -4.37
N LEU A 311 16.70 -4.47 -3.92
CA LEU A 311 15.68 -5.13 -4.72
C LEU A 311 15.31 -4.31 -5.97
N MET A 312 15.11 -2.99 -5.82
CA MET A 312 14.84 -2.10 -6.97
C MET A 312 15.99 -2.10 -7.99
N ILE A 313 17.25 -2.03 -7.53
CA ILE A 313 18.44 -2.13 -8.41
C ILE A 313 18.43 -3.45 -9.18
N GLN A 314 18.17 -4.57 -8.49
CA GLN A 314 18.13 -5.89 -9.11
C GLN A 314 17.00 -5.99 -10.16
N CYS A 315 15.77 -5.62 -9.81
CA CYS A 315 14.63 -5.68 -10.73
C CYS A 315 14.83 -4.77 -11.94
N PHE A 316 15.43 -3.59 -11.76
CA PHE A 316 15.75 -2.68 -12.86
C PHE A 316 16.81 -3.28 -13.80
N ALA A 317 17.88 -3.89 -13.25
CA ALA A 317 18.89 -4.56 -14.06
C ALA A 317 18.30 -5.72 -14.87
N THR A 318 17.39 -6.51 -14.29
CA THR A 318 16.65 -7.56 -15.02
C THR A 318 15.83 -6.96 -16.16
N ALA A 319 15.07 -5.88 -15.94
CA ALA A 319 14.30 -5.24 -17.00
C ALA A 319 15.18 -4.71 -18.15
N GLN A 320 16.37 -4.17 -17.83
CA GLN A 320 17.35 -3.76 -18.84
C GLN A 320 17.88 -4.95 -19.66
N ALA A 321 18.19 -6.07 -18.99
CA ALA A 321 18.67 -7.28 -19.66
C ALA A 321 17.60 -7.88 -20.58
N GLU A 322 16.35 -7.97 -20.13
CA GLU A 322 15.23 -8.48 -20.95
C GLU A 322 14.95 -7.57 -22.16
N LEU A 323 15.05 -6.23 -21.99
CA LEU A 323 14.94 -5.32 -23.13
C LEU A 323 16.08 -5.53 -24.14
N ALA A 324 17.32 -5.70 -23.66
CA ALA A 324 18.49 -5.90 -24.52
C ALA A 324 18.43 -7.25 -25.27
N ALA A 325 17.76 -8.25 -24.70
CA ALA A 325 17.54 -9.55 -25.32
C ALA A 325 16.46 -9.54 -26.43
N LEU A 326 15.62 -8.50 -26.50
CA LEU A 326 14.66 -8.36 -27.60
C LEU A 326 15.37 -8.14 -28.94
N PRO A 327 14.97 -8.86 -30.01
CA PRO A 327 15.50 -8.60 -31.34
C PRO A 327 15.14 -7.18 -31.81
N ALA A 328 15.80 -6.69 -32.86
CA ALA A 328 15.56 -5.35 -33.39
C ALA A 328 14.12 -5.16 -33.91
N GLN A 329 13.51 -6.23 -34.39
CA GLN A 329 12.12 -6.31 -34.84
C GLN A 329 11.38 -7.37 -34.01
N PRO A 330 11.00 -7.06 -32.75
CA PRO A 330 10.37 -8.03 -31.86
C PRO A 330 8.96 -8.36 -32.32
N GLY A 331 8.61 -9.65 -32.25
CA GLY A 331 7.23 -10.10 -32.27
C GLY A 331 6.56 -9.82 -30.93
N ARG A 332 5.23 -9.91 -30.89
CA ARG A 332 4.45 -9.68 -29.67
C ARG A 332 4.85 -10.60 -28.51
N ALA A 333 5.11 -11.87 -28.82
CA ALA A 333 5.47 -12.88 -27.83
C ALA A 333 6.82 -12.58 -27.13
N ASP A 334 7.72 -11.84 -27.77
CA ASP A 334 9.04 -11.54 -27.22
C ASP A 334 8.96 -10.65 -25.98
N PHE A 335 7.89 -9.85 -25.83
CA PHE A 335 7.71 -8.93 -24.71
C PHE A 335 7.32 -9.61 -23.39
N ALA A 336 6.94 -10.88 -23.38
CA ALA A 336 6.43 -11.55 -22.17
C ALA A 336 7.40 -11.43 -20.98
N LYS A 337 8.69 -11.72 -21.21
CA LYS A 337 9.72 -11.65 -20.16
C LYS A 337 9.99 -10.22 -19.70
N LEU A 338 10.04 -9.26 -20.63
CA LEU A 338 10.20 -7.85 -20.30
C LEU A 338 9.00 -7.32 -19.49
N ALA A 339 7.78 -7.70 -19.85
CA ALA A 339 6.57 -7.32 -19.12
C ALA A 339 6.58 -7.86 -17.68
N ASP A 340 6.99 -9.11 -17.49
CA ASP A 340 7.15 -9.70 -16.16
C ASP A 340 8.27 -9.04 -15.35
N ALA A 341 9.41 -8.73 -15.96
CA ALA A 341 10.51 -8.00 -15.31
C ALA A 341 10.07 -6.59 -14.87
N LEU A 342 9.36 -5.84 -15.72
CA LEU A 342 8.80 -4.53 -15.38
C LEU A 342 7.73 -4.64 -14.28
N ARG A 343 6.90 -5.70 -14.28
CA ARG A 343 5.93 -5.95 -13.20
C ARG A 343 6.63 -6.21 -11.87
N GLN A 344 7.74 -6.95 -11.87
CA GLN A 344 8.55 -7.14 -10.66
C GLN A 344 9.14 -5.82 -10.17
N LEU A 345 9.60 -4.96 -11.08
CA LEU A 345 10.07 -3.62 -10.72
C LEU A 345 8.94 -2.76 -10.13
N VAL A 346 7.73 -2.77 -10.71
CA VAL A 346 6.55 -2.11 -10.11
C VAL A 346 6.32 -2.60 -8.68
N ARG A 347 6.35 -3.91 -8.44
CA ARG A 347 6.15 -4.49 -7.10
C ARG A 347 7.25 -4.06 -6.12
N ALA A 348 8.50 -4.00 -6.57
CA ALA A 348 9.62 -3.54 -5.75
C ALA A 348 9.46 -2.06 -5.35
N ILE A 349 9.07 -1.19 -6.29
CA ILE A 349 8.82 0.23 -6.04
C ILE A 349 7.60 0.42 -5.13
N ASP A 350 6.52 -0.32 -5.37
CA ASP A 350 5.32 -0.27 -4.53
C ASP A 350 5.62 -0.72 -3.08
N ALA A 351 6.46 -1.75 -2.90
CA ALA A 351 6.92 -2.17 -1.59
C ALA A 351 7.78 -1.09 -0.91
N ALA A 352 8.75 -0.52 -1.66
CA ALA A 352 9.61 0.57 -1.19
C ALA A 352 8.80 1.81 -0.75
N TYR A 353 7.78 2.16 -1.52
CA TYR A 353 6.82 3.23 -1.20
C TYR A 353 6.09 2.93 0.11
N ARG A 354 5.46 1.75 0.21
CA ARG A 354 4.70 1.34 1.41
C ARG A 354 5.57 1.19 2.66
N ASN A 355 6.88 0.98 2.52
CA ASN A 355 7.82 0.88 3.63
C ASN A 355 8.32 2.23 4.14
N GLN A 356 8.04 3.33 3.44
CA GLN A 356 8.39 4.67 3.93
C GLN A 356 7.63 4.95 5.23
N PRO A 357 8.26 5.58 6.24
CA PRO A 357 7.63 5.78 7.56
C PRO A 357 6.23 6.41 7.52
N VAL A 358 6.03 7.43 6.67
CA VAL A 358 4.73 8.12 6.56
C VAL A 358 3.66 7.24 5.90
N GLU A 359 4.03 6.59 4.80
CA GLU A 359 3.13 5.74 4.00
C GLU A 359 2.78 4.44 4.74
N LYS A 360 3.77 3.84 5.40
CA LYS A 360 3.58 2.63 6.21
C LYS A 360 2.55 2.88 7.31
N ASP A 361 2.74 3.96 8.06
CA ASP A 361 1.85 4.31 9.15
C ASP A 361 0.45 4.68 8.66
N ALA A 362 0.33 5.42 7.55
CA ALA A 362 -0.95 5.72 6.93
C ALA A 362 -1.66 4.46 6.40
N HIS A 363 -0.94 3.52 5.78
CA HIS A 363 -1.51 2.26 5.30
C HIS A 363 -1.93 1.33 6.45
N GLU A 364 -1.15 1.26 7.53
CA GLU A 364 -1.53 0.52 8.73
C GLU A 364 -2.79 1.11 9.37
N THR A 365 -2.88 2.45 9.42
CA THR A 365 -4.04 3.19 9.95
C THR A 365 -5.29 2.97 9.09
N GLY A 366 -5.17 3.07 7.76
CA GLY A 366 -6.25 2.73 6.83
C GLY A 366 -6.67 1.26 6.95
N GLY A 367 -5.72 0.32 6.99
CA GLY A 367 -6.01 -1.11 7.13
C GLY A 367 -6.76 -1.43 8.42
N ALA A 368 -6.46 -0.74 9.52
CA ALA A 368 -7.22 -0.86 10.76
C ALA A 368 -8.66 -0.34 10.62
N ALA A 369 -8.88 0.74 9.87
CA ALA A 369 -10.22 1.22 9.55
C ALA A 369 -11.00 0.23 8.67
N PHE A 370 -10.36 -0.39 7.67
CA PHE A 370 -10.93 -1.47 6.87
C PHE A 370 -11.40 -2.65 7.75
N ASP A 371 -10.52 -3.17 8.61
CA ASP A 371 -10.83 -4.27 9.54
C ASP A 371 -12.02 -3.89 10.46
N ALA A 372 -11.99 -2.67 11.01
CA ALA A 372 -13.05 -2.18 11.89
C ALA A 372 -14.39 -2.04 11.15
N PHE A 373 -14.37 -1.66 9.86
CA PHE A 373 -15.57 -1.51 9.03
C PHE A 373 -16.32 -2.82 8.87
N HIS A 374 -15.60 -3.90 8.52
CA HIS A 374 -16.21 -5.23 8.49
C HIS A 374 -16.70 -5.70 9.85
N GLY A 375 -15.93 -5.43 10.91
CA GLY A 375 -16.34 -5.74 12.27
C GLY A 375 -17.66 -5.04 12.66
N GLU A 376 -17.84 -3.80 12.27
CA GLU A 376 -19.06 -3.03 12.57
C GLU A 376 -20.26 -3.48 11.72
N LEU A 377 -20.06 -3.79 10.43
CA LEU A 377 -21.09 -4.40 9.59
C LEU A 377 -21.60 -5.72 10.17
N ALA A 378 -20.70 -6.58 10.67
CA ALA A 378 -21.06 -7.84 11.29
C ALA A 378 -21.93 -7.64 12.55
N LYS A 379 -21.58 -6.66 13.40
CA LYS A 379 -22.39 -6.33 14.59
C LYS A 379 -23.79 -5.87 14.22
N GLN A 380 -23.92 -5.01 13.20
CA GLN A 380 -25.24 -4.52 12.78
C GLN A 380 -26.11 -5.64 12.19
N ARG A 381 -25.51 -6.59 11.47
CA ARG A 381 -26.23 -7.79 10.99
C ARG A 381 -26.74 -8.65 12.15
N ALA A 382 -25.91 -8.86 13.17
CA ALA A 382 -26.28 -9.65 14.34
C ALA A 382 -27.33 -8.98 15.24
N ALA A 383 -27.44 -7.64 15.19
CA ALA A 383 -28.39 -6.87 15.98
C ALA A 383 -29.80 -6.80 15.38
N LYS A 384 -30.00 -7.28 14.14
CA LYS A 384 -31.32 -7.27 13.49
C LYS A 384 -32.10 -8.52 13.94
N PRO A 385 -33.20 -8.37 14.71
CA PRO A 385 -33.99 -9.48 15.23
C PRO A 385 -34.75 -10.23 14.13
#